data_AF-P0CI15-F1
#
_entry.id   AF-P0CI15-F1
#
_cell.length_a   1.000
_cell.length_b   1.000
_cell.length_c   1.000
_cell.angle_alpha   90.00
_cell.angle_beta   90.00
_cell.angle_gamma   90.00
#
_symmetry.space_group_name_H-M   'P 1'
#
loop_
_entity.id
_entity.type
_entity.pdbx_description
1 polymer ?
#
loop_
_entity_poly.entity_id
_entity_poly.type
_entity_poly.pdbx_seq_one_letter_code
_entity_poly.pdbx_strand_id
1 'polypeptide(L)' 'DEEVGCFPNVCKNDGNCSIETSTGMTRCQCLEGYTGHVCENPL' A
#
# COMPACT_ATOMS: atom_id res chain seq x y z
N ASP A 1 2.17 -16.77 -1.89
CA ASP A 1 2.12 -15.46 -2.59
C ASP A 1 2.08 -14.36 -1.55
N GLU A 2 3.22 -14.14 -0.91
CA GLU A 2 3.39 -12.99 -0.02
C GLU A 2 3.81 -11.86 -0.95
N GLU A 3 3.02 -10.77 -1.01
CA GLU A 3 3.34 -9.55 -1.75
C GLU A 3 4.55 -8.86 -1.08
N VAL A 4 5.71 -9.52 -1.09
CA VAL A 4 6.95 -9.05 -0.48
C VAL A 4 7.55 -8.02 -1.42
N GLY A 5 7.12 -6.78 -1.26
CA GLY A 5 7.65 -5.68 -2.06
C GLY A 5 6.60 -4.69 -2.54
N CYS A 6 7.13 -3.65 -3.17
CA CYS A 6 6.36 -2.60 -3.83
C CYS A 6 6.42 -2.66 -5.36
N PHE A 7 6.90 -3.78 -5.91
CA PHE A 7 7.10 -3.94 -7.36
C PHE A 7 6.41 -5.23 -7.85
N PRO A 8 5.31 -5.11 -8.61
CA PRO A 8 4.63 -3.87 -9.01
C PRO A 8 3.97 -3.15 -7.82
N ASN A 9 3.60 -1.87 -7.98
CA ASN A 9 2.89 -1.14 -6.93
C ASN A 9 1.56 -1.84 -6.65
N VAL A 10 1.43 -2.42 -5.45
CA VAL A 10 0.21 -3.11 -4.99
C VAL A 10 -0.87 -2.15 -4.50
N CYS A 11 -0.48 -0.92 -4.16
CA CYS A 11 -1.40 0.11 -3.69
C CYS A 11 -2.20 0.69 -4.86
N LYS A 12 -3.51 0.77 -4.68
CA LYS A 12 -4.45 1.35 -5.65
C LYS A 12 -4.57 2.87 -5.46
N ASN A 13 -5.24 3.51 -6.42
CA ASN A 13 -5.60 4.93 -6.38
C ASN A 13 -4.39 5.84 -6.12
N ASP A 14 -3.29 5.59 -6.83
CA ASP A 14 -2.01 6.30 -6.68
C ASP A 14 -1.43 6.27 -5.24
N GLY A 15 -1.80 5.27 -4.45
CA GLY A 15 -1.23 5.03 -3.14
C GLY A 15 0.28 4.78 -3.21
N ASN A 16 1.02 5.35 -2.25
CA ASN A 16 2.46 5.16 -2.17
C ASN A 16 2.77 3.85 -1.44
N CYS A 17 3.51 2.96 -2.09
CA CYS A 17 3.97 1.73 -1.47
C CYS A 17 5.34 1.93 -0.81
N SER A 18 5.45 1.49 0.43
CA SER A 18 6.69 1.45 1.19
C SER A 18 6.84 0.10 1.90
N ILE A 19 8.08 -0.29 2.22
CA ILE A 19 8.34 -1.43 3.08
C ILE A 19 8.58 -0.91 4.49
N GLU A 20 7.81 -1.38 5.44
CA GLU A 20 7.97 -1.02 6.84
C GLU A 20 9.27 -1.64 7.36
N THR A 21 10.25 -0.80 7.69
CA THR A 21 11.60 -1.25 8.07
C THR A 21 11.62 -2.10 9.35
N SER A 22 10.64 -1.96 10.24
CA SER A 22 10.56 -2.72 11.49
C SER A 22 10.11 -4.16 11.28
N THR A 23 9.26 -4.41 10.29
CA THR A 23 8.60 -5.71 10.10
C THR A 23 8.96 -6.35 8.76
N GLY A 24 9.52 -5.59 7.83
CA GLY A 24 9.71 -6.00 6.44
C GLY A 24 8.39 -6.10 5.66
N MET A 25 7.26 -5.68 6.23
CA MET A 25 5.96 -5.80 5.60
C MET A 25 5.67 -4.65 4.64
N THR A 26 4.94 -4.94 3.57
CA THR A 26 4.44 -3.96 2.63
C THR A 26 3.38 -3.06 3.29
N ARG A 27 3.52 -1.75 3.13
CA ARG A 27 2.62 -0.73 3.67
C ARG A 27 2.25 0.28 2.59
N CYS A 28 0.95 0.45 2.38
CA CYS A 28 0.39 1.47 1.52
C CYS A 28 0.06 2.75 2.31
N GLN A 29 0.49 3.89 1.80
CA GLN A 29 0.01 5.20 2.21
C GLN A 29 -1.04 5.69 1.21
N CYS A 30 -2.27 5.85 1.68
CA CYS A 30 -3.38 6.29 0.85
C CYS A 30 -3.37 7.80 0.66
N LEU A 31 -3.72 8.24 -0.55
CA LEU A 31 -4.03 9.64 -0.80
C LEU A 31 -5.31 10.04 -0.05
N GLU A 32 -5.49 11.34 0.16
CA GLU A 32 -6.72 11.88 0.75
C GLU A 32 -7.94 11.40 -0.06
N GLY A 33 -8.99 10.95 0.64
CA GLY A 33 -10.18 10.40 0.01
C GLY A 33 -10.15 8.89 -0.22
N TYR A 34 -9.08 8.17 0.17
CA TYR A 34 -9.00 6.71 0.05
C TYR A 34 -8.62 6.03 1.37
N THR A 35 -9.05 4.77 1.53
CA THR A 35 -8.83 3.91 2.68
C THR A 35 -8.77 2.43 2.28
N GLY A 36 -8.42 1.55 3.22
CA GLY A 36 -8.20 0.12 2.98
C GLY A 36 -6.72 -0.27 3.04
N HIS A 37 -6.45 -1.58 2.98
CA HIS A 37 -5.08 -2.10 3.11
C HIS A 37 -4.20 -1.69 1.94
N VAL A 38 -4.79 -1.64 0.74
CA VAL A 38 -4.13 -1.20 -0.49
C VAL A 38 -4.82 0.04 -1.06
N CYS A 39 -5.46 0.85 -0.21
CA CYS A 39 -6.14 2.09 -0.61
C CYS A 39 -7.26 1.85 -1.63
N GLU A 40 -7.91 0.69 -1.57
CA GLU A 40 -8.89 0.25 -2.56
C GLU A 40 -10.28 0.88 -2.44
N ASN A 41 -10.59 1.51 -1.29
CA ASN A 41 -11.90 2.07 -1.00
C ASN A 41 -11.84 3.60 -1.02
N PRO A 42 -12.75 4.31 -1.71
CA PRO A 42 -12.95 5.73 -1.46
C PRO A 42 -13.55 5.93 -0.06
N LEU A 43 -13.23 7.07 0.58
CA LEU A 43 -13.84 7.52 1.84
C LEU A 43 -15.33 7.86 1.67
#